data_AF-X0W5U4-F1
#
_entry.id   AF-X0W5U4-F1
#
_cell.length_a   1.000
_cell.length_b   1.000
_cell.length_c   1.000
_cell.angle_alpha   90.00
_cell.angle_beta   90.00
_cell.angle_gamma   90.00
#
_symmetry.space_group_name_H-M   'P 1'
#
loop_
_entity.id
_entity.type
_entity.pdbx_description
1 polymer ?
#
loop_
_entity_poly.entity_id
_entity_poly.type
_entity_poly.pdbx_seq_one_letter_code
_entity_poly.pdbx_strand_id
1 'polypeptide(L)'
;SLTTDTTGDYVKDVADGTGIDGTATGEGSTYTPTFDATELDAITWSDNANASNAWTFNVSGTDHTMTAGNGLMTFSHDLTISGDDLFMGTNTDKFILVADGTNFNPVESTGDIIIDNTGASALQADVVDNAHINWVDIDNLDDEGTIIVADTTDTTSFVALWESATGSLAAKSDGALLYNAGTGLLTTNRFSASPTDAVMNSLANRIGFFRDTTSGTADGASVVGLFGGLATVINAESGNLALAGLSFSIANAEDV
;
A
#
# COMPACT_ATOMS: atom_id res chain seq x y z
N SER A 1 85.99 11.13 14.12
CA SER A 1 87.42 10.73 14.00
C SER A 1 87.86 10.16 15.33
N LEU A 2 88.44 8.95 15.37
CA LEU A 2 89.03 8.44 16.60
C LEU A 2 90.41 9.08 16.80
N THR A 3 90.63 9.71 17.95
CA THR A 3 91.93 10.26 18.35
C THR A 3 92.56 9.35 19.39
N THR A 4 93.83 9.00 19.24
CA THR A 4 94.54 8.12 20.18
C THR A 4 95.17 8.93 21.31
N ASP A 5 95.01 8.49 22.56
CA ASP A 5 95.76 9.00 23.71
C ASP A 5 97.01 8.13 23.95
N THR A 6 98.15 8.78 24.21
CA THR A 6 99.45 8.13 24.44
C THR A 6 99.69 7.69 25.89
N THR A 7 98.67 7.75 26.76
CA THR A 7 98.83 7.55 28.22
C THR A 7 98.15 6.30 28.77
N GLY A 8 97.51 5.48 27.93
CA GLY A 8 96.86 4.23 28.38
C GLY A 8 95.55 3.91 27.69
N ASP A 9 94.95 4.88 26.99
CA ASP A 9 93.53 4.80 26.62
C ASP A 9 93.33 4.63 25.11
N TYR A 10 92.66 3.54 24.73
CA TYR A 10 92.39 3.25 23.32
C TYR A 10 91.28 4.14 22.71
N VAL A 11 90.41 4.75 23.53
CA VAL A 11 89.42 5.76 23.10
C VAL A 11 89.18 6.75 24.26
N LYS A 12 89.51 8.02 24.05
CA LYS A 12 89.40 9.08 25.07
C LYS A 12 87.96 9.58 25.27
N ASP A 13 87.23 9.81 24.18
CA ASP A 13 85.83 10.24 24.17
C ASP A 13 85.15 9.65 22.93
N VAL A 14 83.90 9.20 23.06
CA VAL A 14 83.00 8.97 21.91
C VAL A 14 82.09 10.18 21.87
N ALA A 15 82.31 11.07 20.89
CA ALA A 15 81.46 12.24 20.71
C ALA A 15 80.19 11.82 19.96
N ASP A 16 79.04 12.14 20.53
CA ASP A 16 77.74 11.96 19.88
C ASP A 16 77.70 12.80 18.60
N GLY A 17 77.10 12.21 17.58
CA GLY A 17 76.83 12.87 16.30
C GLY A 17 75.35 13.09 16.14
N THR A 18 74.94 13.84 15.12
CA THR A 18 73.51 13.99 14.81
C THR A 18 72.88 12.64 14.50
N GLY A 19 71.92 12.20 15.32
CA GLY A 19 71.15 10.96 15.15
C GLY A 19 71.68 9.73 15.89
N ILE A 20 72.84 9.82 16.54
CA ILE A 20 73.37 8.77 17.43
C ILE A 20 73.77 9.42 18.76
N ASP A 21 73.05 9.08 19.83
CA ASP A 21 73.30 9.53 21.20
C ASP A 21 73.78 8.34 22.06
N GLY A 22 74.83 8.50 22.85
CA GLY A 22 75.21 7.55 23.87
C GLY A 22 75.99 8.18 25.02
N THR A 23 75.72 7.73 26.25
CA THR A 23 76.47 8.20 27.42
C THR A 23 77.52 7.19 27.84
N ALA A 24 78.79 7.61 27.93
CA ALA A 24 79.87 6.89 28.60
C ALA A 24 80.68 7.88 29.42
N THR A 25 80.56 7.84 30.75
CA THR A 25 81.15 8.86 31.65
C THR A 25 82.52 8.46 32.21
N GLY A 26 83.24 7.55 31.57
CA GLY A 26 84.59 7.16 31.99
C GLY A 26 85.18 5.94 31.28
N GLU A 27 86.44 5.68 31.55
CA GLU A 27 87.20 4.54 31.02
C GLU A 27 86.55 3.21 31.43
N GLY A 28 86.48 2.27 30.49
CA GLY A 28 85.87 0.95 30.72
C GLY A 28 84.34 0.95 30.86
N SER A 29 83.68 2.11 30.74
CA SER A 29 82.22 2.18 30.73
C SER A 29 81.65 1.71 29.38
N THR A 30 80.52 1.01 29.43
CA THR A 30 79.82 0.55 28.22
C THR A 30 79.14 1.72 27.53
N TYR A 31 79.70 2.16 26.40
CA TYR A 31 79.01 3.09 25.51
C TYR A 31 77.81 2.38 24.86
N THR A 32 76.61 2.90 25.11
CA THR A 32 75.35 2.33 24.60
C THR A 32 74.72 3.30 23.62
N PRO A 33 75.12 3.28 22.33
CA PRO A 33 74.54 4.17 21.35
C PRO A 33 73.07 3.83 21.13
N THR A 34 72.25 4.86 21.11
CA THR A 34 70.85 4.83 20.73
C THR A 34 70.69 5.62 19.44
N PHE A 35 69.85 5.12 18.55
CA PHE A 35 69.45 5.89 17.39
C PHE A 35 68.33 6.84 17.81
N ASP A 36 68.59 8.14 17.71
CA ASP A 36 67.58 9.18 17.91
C ASP A 36 67.19 9.78 16.55
N ALA A 37 66.10 9.27 15.99
CA ALA A 37 65.58 9.76 14.73
C ALA A 37 65.11 11.23 14.80
N THR A 38 64.87 11.79 15.99
CA THR A 38 64.33 13.15 16.15
C THR A 38 65.36 14.25 15.89
N GLU A 39 66.65 13.92 15.97
CA GLU A 39 67.75 14.84 15.67
C GLU A 39 68.06 14.95 14.17
N LEU A 40 67.48 14.07 13.36
CA LEU A 40 67.69 14.00 11.92
C LEU A 40 66.46 14.57 11.19
N ASP A 41 66.68 15.56 10.33
CA ASP A 41 65.63 16.11 9.46
C ASP A 41 65.74 15.57 8.03
N ALA A 42 64.59 15.43 7.35
CA ALA A 42 64.49 14.99 5.95
C ALA A 42 65.27 13.70 5.58
N ILE A 43 65.24 12.69 6.46
CA ILE A 43 65.88 11.38 6.21
C ILE A 43 65.32 10.77 4.92
N THR A 44 66.20 10.58 3.93
CA THR A 44 65.88 9.84 2.70
C THR A 44 66.31 8.38 2.89
N TRP A 45 65.35 7.46 2.83
CA TRP A 45 65.57 6.03 3.15
C TRP A 45 66.04 5.18 1.94
N SER A 46 66.36 5.78 0.79
CA SER A 46 67.02 5.11 -0.33
C SER A 46 67.85 6.07 -1.19
N ASP A 47 68.81 5.50 -1.93
CA ASP A 47 69.80 6.21 -2.77
C ASP A 47 69.47 6.11 -4.27
N ASN A 48 68.18 6.05 -4.62
CA ASN A 48 67.65 5.89 -5.98
C ASN A 48 68.01 4.57 -6.70
N ALA A 49 68.65 3.59 -6.04
CA ALA A 49 68.88 2.26 -6.61
C ALA A 49 67.86 1.20 -6.14
N ASN A 50 67.14 1.47 -5.05
CA ASN A 50 66.30 0.47 -4.38
C ASN A 50 64.88 0.40 -4.98
N ALA A 51 64.38 -0.81 -5.27
CA ALA A 51 63.03 -1.01 -5.83
C ALA A 51 61.90 -0.73 -4.81
N SER A 52 62.18 -0.92 -3.51
CA SER A 52 61.25 -0.67 -2.42
C SER A 52 61.98 -0.53 -1.09
N ASN A 53 61.48 0.31 -0.18
CA ASN A 53 61.90 0.34 1.21
C ASN A 53 60.81 -0.32 2.07
N ALA A 54 61.19 -1.33 2.85
CA ALA A 54 60.29 -2.00 3.79
C ALA A 54 60.64 -1.60 5.22
N TRP A 55 59.65 -1.11 5.96
CA TRP A 55 59.76 -0.88 7.40
C TRP A 55 59.06 -2.02 8.11
N THR A 56 59.85 -2.83 8.81
CA THR A 56 59.37 -3.92 9.65
C THR A 56 59.24 -3.43 11.08
N PHE A 57 58.03 -3.52 11.63
CA PHE A 57 57.80 -3.19 13.02
C PHE A 57 57.85 -4.50 13.82
N ASN A 58 58.96 -4.69 14.53
CA ASN A 58 59.19 -5.87 15.37
C ASN A 58 58.36 -5.75 16.65
N VAL A 59 57.08 -6.08 16.54
CA VAL A 59 56.12 -6.16 17.64
C VAL A 59 55.98 -7.64 18.04
N SER A 60 55.77 -7.95 19.32
CA SER A 60 55.66 -9.34 19.77
C SER A 60 54.46 -10.04 19.12
N GLY A 61 54.68 -10.82 18.06
CA GLY A 61 53.62 -11.44 17.25
C GLY A 61 54.05 -11.69 15.80
N THR A 62 53.15 -11.47 14.83
CA THR A 62 53.51 -11.36 13.41
C THR A 62 53.86 -9.91 13.12
N ASP A 63 55.04 -9.68 12.54
CA ASP A 63 55.48 -8.34 12.19
C ASP A 63 54.59 -7.75 11.09
N HIS A 64 54.07 -6.55 11.32
CA HIS A 64 53.49 -5.77 10.22
C HIS A 64 54.62 -5.08 9.46
N THR A 65 54.41 -4.92 8.15
CA THR A 65 55.33 -4.23 7.27
C THR A 65 54.60 -3.10 6.56
N MET A 66 55.27 -1.95 6.46
CA MET A 66 54.90 -0.90 5.52
C MET A 66 55.95 -0.86 4.42
N THR A 67 55.53 -1.05 3.17
CA THR A 67 56.43 -1.04 2.02
C THR A 67 56.14 0.18 1.15
N ALA A 68 57.12 1.06 1.02
CA ALA A 68 57.11 2.14 0.05
C ALA A 68 57.82 1.69 -1.23
N GLY A 69 57.09 1.57 -2.35
CA GLY A 69 57.66 1.10 -3.61
C GLY A 69 56.75 1.35 -4.80
N ASN A 70 57.34 1.53 -5.99
CA ASN A 70 56.65 1.66 -7.28
C ASN A 70 55.42 2.62 -7.28
N GLY A 71 55.51 3.75 -6.56
CA GLY A 71 54.43 4.74 -6.46
C GLY A 71 53.28 4.38 -5.51
N LEU A 72 53.43 3.32 -4.71
CA LEU A 72 52.43 2.81 -3.76
C LEU A 72 53.02 2.72 -2.35
N MET A 73 52.13 2.84 -1.37
CA MET A 73 52.34 2.42 0.01
C MET A 73 51.50 1.18 0.27
N THR A 74 52.13 0.08 0.68
CA THR A 74 51.43 -1.17 1.02
C THR A 74 51.57 -1.46 2.51
N PHE A 75 50.45 -1.74 3.16
CA PHE A 75 50.40 -2.27 4.52
C PHE A 75 50.13 -3.77 4.44
N SER A 76 50.87 -4.58 5.20
CA SER A 76 50.66 -6.04 5.20
C SER A 76 49.38 -6.49 5.91
N HIS A 77 48.69 -5.57 6.57
CA HIS A 77 47.46 -5.77 7.33
C HIS A 77 46.51 -4.57 7.13
N ASP A 78 45.36 -4.61 7.81
CA ASP A 78 44.32 -3.59 7.71
C ASP A 78 44.79 -2.20 8.18
N LEU A 79 44.20 -1.17 7.57
CA LEU A 79 44.33 0.22 8.01
C LEU A 79 43.11 0.59 8.86
N THR A 80 43.35 0.97 10.12
CA THR A 80 42.32 1.57 10.98
C THR A 80 42.53 3.08 11.04
N ILE A 81 41.47 3.85 10.78
CA ILE A 81 41.45 5.30 10.98
C ILE A 81 40.63 5.56 12.25
N SER A 82 41.27 6.10 13.29
CA SER A 82 40.59 6.35 14.57
C SER A 82 39.74 7.63 14.58
N GLY A 83 40.02 8.55 13.67
CA GLY A 83 39.09 9.61 13.29
C GLY A 83 38.20 9.15 12.13
N ASP A 84 37.53 10.10 11.49
CA ASP A 84 36.54 9.78 10.44
C ASP A 84 37.05 10.12 9.03
N ASP A 85 38.22 10.76 8.92
CA ASP A 85 38.68 11.35 7.67
C ASP A 85 39.49 10.38 6.80
N LEU A 86 39.00 10.15 5.59
CA LEU A 86 39.77 9.62 4.45
C LEU A 86 39.66 10.61 3.29
N PHE A 87 40.74 11.34 3.00
CA PHE A 87 40.75 12.33 1.92
C PHE A 87 41.11 11.69 0.58
N MET A 88 40.27 11.92 -0.44
CA MET A 88 40.52 11.49 -1.82
C MET A 88 40.26 12.67 -2.75
N GLY A 89 41.08 12.90 -3.78
CA GLY A 89 40.89 14.07 -4.65
C GLY A 89 39.60 14.08 -5.48
N THR A 90 38.87 12.96 -5.50
CA THR A 90 37.72 12.72 -6.39
C THR A 90 36.43 12.37 -5.64
N ASN A 91 36.42 12.33 -4.31
CA ASN A 91 35.21 12.04 -3.53
C ASN A 91 34.35 13.31 -3.35
N THR A 92 33.58 13.68 -4.37
CA THR A 92 32.62 14.79 -4.28
C THR A 92 31.37 14.41 -3.45
N ASP A 93 30.47 15.37 -3.22
CA ASP A 93 29.26 15.23 -2.38
C ASP A 93 28.51 13.90 -2.65
N LYS A 94 28.23 13.11 -1.59
CA LYS A 94 27.45 11.85 -1.62
C LYS A 94 28.12 10.62 -2.25
N PHE A 95 29.42 10.66 -2.52
CA PHE A 95 30.11 9.53 -3.15
C PHE A 95 30.38 8.41 -2.14
N ILE A 96 30.15 7.18 -2.56
CA ILE A 96 30.50 5.95 -1.84
C ILE A 96 31.69 5.27 -2.51
N LEU A 97 32.47 4.50 -1.76
CA LEU A 97 33.53 3.68 -2.34
C LEU A 97 32.94 2.40 -2.90
N VAL A 98 33.05 2.22 -4.22
CA VAL A 98 32.54 1.05 -4.92
C VAL A 98 33.70 0.33 -5.59
N ALA A 99 33.76 -0.99 -5.40
CA ALA A 99 34.74 -1.82 -6.07
C ALA A 99 34.40 -1.94 -7.57
N ASP A 100 35.37 -1.71 -8.44
CA ASP A 100 35.24 -1.84 -9.91
C ASP A 100 35.81 -3.16 -10.47
N GLY A 101 36.22 -4.06 -9.58
CA GLY A 101 36.89 -5.33 -9.88
C GLY A 101 38.42 -5.27 -9.84
N THR A 102 39.02 -4.07 -9.81
CA THR A 102 40.47 -3.88 -9.62
C THR A 102 40.79 -2.94 -8.47
N ASN A 103 40.03 -1.85 -8.32
CA ASN A 103 40.22 -0.81 -7.32
C ASN A 103 38.89 -0.43 -6.65
N PHE A 104 38.96 0.39 -5.61
CA PHE A 104 37.82 1.13 -5.09
C PHE A 104 37.85 2.55 -5.63
N ASN A 105 36.76 2.97 -6.28
CA ASN A 105 36.60 4.32 -6.77
C ASN A 105 35.49 5.02 -5.97
N PRO A 106 35.60 6.33 -5.70
CA PRO A 106 34.46 7.13 -5.31
C PRO A 106 33.45 7.14 -6.47
N VAL A 107 32.22 6.72 -6.20
CA VAL A 107 31.11 6.69 -7.15
C VAL A 107 29.89 7.35 -6.52
N GLU A 108 29.21 8.22 -7.25
CA GLU A 108 27.95 8.81 -6.80
C GLU A 108 26.88 7.73 -6.62
N SER A 109 26.16 7.75 -5.48
CA SER A 109 24.97 6.91 -5.30
C SER A 109 23.88 7.36 -6.28
N THR A 110 23.71 6.64 -7.37
CA THR A 110 22.68 6.88 -8.40
C THR A 110 21.79 5.65 -8.58
N GLY A 111 20.66 5.79 -9.27
CA GLY A 111 19.63 4.75 -9.38
C GLY A 111 18.60 4.84 -8.25
N ASP A 112 17.79 3.81 -8.06
CA ASP A 112 16.55 3.91 -7.25
C ASP A 112 16.76 4.36 -5.81
N ILE A 113 17.91 4.03 -5.22
CA ILE A 113 18.30 4.49 -3.89
C ILE A 113 19.31 5.64 -4.02
N ILE A 114 18.95 6.77 -3.42
CA ILE A 114 19.85 7.89 -3.20
C ILE A 114 20.38 7.87 -1.77
N ILE A 115 21.60 8.34 -1.58
CA ILE A 115 22.20 8.62 -0.27
C ILE A 115 22.56 10.11 -0.26
N ASP A 116 22.15 10.86 0.76
CA ASP A 116 22.51 12.26 0.91
C ASP A 116 23.85 12.47 1.62
N ASN A 117 24.28 13.71 1.76
CA ASN A 117 25.58 14.04 2.33
C ASN A 117 25.63 13.98 3.86
N THR A 118 24.50 13.65 4.50
CA THR A 118 24.40 13.29 5.91
C THR A 118 24.40 11.77 6.11
N GLY A 119 24.41 11.01 5.01
CA GLY A 119 24.32 9.55 5.00
C GLY A 119 22.89 9.01 5.05
N ALA A 120 21.86 9.86 4.94
CA ALA A 120 20.49 9.40 4.91
C ALA A 120 20.15 8.80 3.54
N SER A 121 19.50 7.65 3.52
CA SER A 121 19.06 6.99 2.29
C SER A 121 17.56 7.19 2.05
N ALA A 122 17.19 7.33 0.78
CA ALA A 122 15.80 7.37 0.34
C ALA A 122 15.63 6.65 -0.98
N LEU A 123 14.42 6.11 -1.21
CA LEU A 123 13.99 5.73 -2.54
C LEU A 123 13.64 6.99 -3.32
N GLN A 124 14.06 7.05 -4.58
CA GLN A 124 13.63 8.13 -5.47
C GLN A 124 12.12 8.03 -5.71
N ALA A 125 11.52 9.14 -6.16
CA ALA A 125 10.11 9.16 -6.52
C ALA A 125 9.82 8.17 -7.65
N ASP A 126 8.66 7.52 -7.60
CA ASP A 126 8.12 6.69 -8.67
C ASP A 126 8.98 5.46 -9.07
N VAL A 127 9.94 5.04 -8.23
CA VAL A 127 10.78 3.86 -8.52
C VAL A 127 10.14 2.54 -8.09
N VAL A 128 9.16 2.57 -7.18
CA VAL A 128 8.44 1.37 -6.74
C VAL A 128 7.13 1.27 -7.50
N ASP A 129 6.99 0.23 -8.31
CA ASP A 129 5.79 -0.04 -9.11
C ASP A 129 5.18 -1.42 -8.78
N ASN A 130 4.12 -1.79 -9.50
CA ASN A 130 3.45 -3.07 -9.34
C ASN A 130 4.35 -4.28 -9.68
N ALA A 131 5.46 -4.11 -10.39
CA ALA A 131 6.40 -5.20 -10.62
C ALA A 131 7.30 -5.45 -9.40
N HIS A 132 7.59 -4.40 -8.61
CA HIS A 132 8.39 -4.48 -7.39
C HIS A 132 7.59 -5.02 -6.19
N ILE A 133 6.27 -4.87 -6.21
CA ILE A 133 5.38 -5.30 -5.12
C ILE A 133 4.70 -6.60 -5.52
N ASN A 134 4.94 -7.68 -4.77
CA ASN A 134 4.12 -8.89 -4.90
C ASN A 134 2.73 -8.60 -4.33
N TRP A 135 1.82 -8.28 -5.24
CA TRP A 135 0.47 -7.96 -4.85
C TRP A 135 -0.31 -9.22 -4.47
N VAL A 136 -0.25 -9.62 -3.20
CA VAL A 136 -1.16 -10.62 -2.66
C VAL A 136 -2.38 -9.86 -2.16
N ASP A 137 -3.44 -9.85 -2.98
CA ASP A 137 -4.81 -9.43 -2.67
C ASP A 137 -5.10 -7.90 -2.75
N ILE A 138 -5.22 -7.34 -3.98
CA ILE A 138 -5.78 -5.96 -4.21
C ILE A 138 -7.23 -6.07 -4.59
N ASP A 139 -7.67 -7.27 -4.94
CA ASP A 139 -8.97 -7.53 -5.52
C ASP A 139 -10.09 -7.42 -4.47
N ASN A 140 -9.74 -7.07 -3.22
CA ASN A 140 -10.68 -6.81 -2.13
C ASN A 140 -10.89 -5.31 -1.82
N LEU A 141 -10.42 -4.40 -2.70
CA LEU A 141 -10.67 -2.95 -2.58
C LEU A 141 -11.60 -2.37 -3.65
N ASP A 142 -11.87 -3.08 -4.76
CA ASP A 142 -12.68 -2.55 -5.88
C ASP A 142 -13.73 -3.55 -6.47
N ASP A 143 -14.08 -4.66 -5.80
CA ASP A 143 -15.21 -5.52 -6.24
C ASP A 143 -16.57 -5.05 -5.69
N GLU A 144 -16.80 -3.74 -5.68
CA GLU A 144 -18.15 -3.19 -5.83
C GLU A 144 -18.39 -2.93 -7.33
N GLY A 145 -18.37 -4.01 -8.12
CA GLY A 145 -18.86 -3.98 -9.49
C GLY A 145 -20.19 -3.23 -9.51
N THR A 146 -20.23 -2.09 -10.19
CA THR A 146 -21.39 -1.20 -10.23
C THR A 146 -22.63 -2.03 -10.54
N ILE A 147 -23.57 -2.14 -9.59
CA ILE A 147 -24.81 -2.90 -9.84
C ILE A 147 -25.63 -2.09 -10.85
N ILE A 148 -25.53 -2.45 -12.12
CA ILE A 148 -26.36 -1.86 -13.18
C ILE A 148 -27.76 -2.47 -13.05
N VAL A 149 -28.69 -1.70 -12.50
CA VAL A 149 -30.12 -2.05 -12.52
C VAL A 149 -30.70 -1.60 -13.86
N ALA A 150 -30.77 -2.53 -14.82
CA ALA A 150 -31.36 -2.30 -16.14
C ALA A 150 -32.84 -2.69 -16.17
N ASP A 151 -33.62 -2.08 -17.06
CA ASP A 151 -34.98 -2.55 -17.35
C ASP A 151 -34.92 -3.92 -18.04
N THR A 152 -35.93 -4.75 -17.79
CA THR A 152 -36.03 -6.10 -18.34
C THR A 152 -37.22 -6.17 -19.28
N THR A 153 -37.08 -6.90 -20.39
CA THR A 153 -38.20 -7.26 -21.26
C THR A 153 -38.68 -8.70 -21.01
N ASP A 154 -38.14 -9.39 -20.00
CA ASP A 154 -38.47 -10.78 -19.70
C ASP A 154 -39.83 -10.90 -19.01
N THR A 155 -40.68 -11.77 -19.56
CA THR A 155 -42.01 -12.09 -19.06
C THR A 155 -42.03 -12.91 -17.76
N THR A 156 -40.86 -13.37 -17.29
CA THR A 156 -40.66 -14.21 -16.12
C THR A 156 -39.66 -13.64 -15.10
N SER A 157 -39.62 -12.31 -14.99
CA SER A 157 -38.71 -11.61 -14.08
C SER A 157 -39.17 -11.72 -12.63
N PHE A 158 -38.24 -11.79 -11.67
CA PHE A 158 -38.56 -11.80 -10.24
C PHE A 158 -38.13 -10.51 -9.57
N VAL A 159 -38.83 -10.13 -8.49
CA VAL A 159 -38.49 -8.94 -7.71
C VAL A 159 -37.34 -9.24 -6.73
N ALA A 160 -36.38 -8.32 -6.63
CA ALA A 160 -35.30 -8.41 -5.65
C ALA A 160 -35.82 -8.14 -4.22
N LEU A 161 -35.39 -8.97 -3.27
CA LEU A 161 -35.75 -8.92 -1.86
C LEU A 161 -34.51 -8.84 -0.96
N TRP A 162 -34.67 -8.16 0.18
CA TRP A 162 -33.70 -8.10 1.26
C TRP A 162 -34.39 -8.46 2.58
N GLU A 163 -33.77 -9.36 3.34
CA GLU A 163 -34.33 -9.89 4.60
C GLU A 163 -34.02 -9.00 5.82
N SER A 164 -33.37 -7.84 5.60
CA SER A 164 -32.97 -6.91 6.66
C SER A 164 -33.05 -5.47 6.15
N ALA A 165 -33.44 -4.54 7.03
CA ALA A 165 -33.50 -3.11 6.73
C ALA A 165 -32.10 -2.46 6.59
N THR A 166 -31.05 -3.15 7.04
CA THR A 166 -29.66 -2.69 6.98
C THR A 166 -28.72 -3.86 6.68
N GLY A 167 -27.59 -3.58 6.02
CA GLY A 167 -26.49 -4.52 5.79
C GLY A 167 -26.17 -4.72 4.31
N SER A 168 -24.98 -5.24 4.03
CA SER A 168 -24.56 -5.69 2.69
C SER A 168 -24.86 -7.18 2.57
N LEU A 169 -26.04 -7.49 2.02
CA LEU A 169 -26.53 -8.85 1.83
C LEU A 169 -26.73 -9.09 0.33
N ALA A 170 -26.44 -10.30 -0.14
CA ALA A 170 -26.78 -10.71 -1.49
C ALA A 170 -28.30 -10.58 -1.72
N ALA A 171 -28.68 -10.07 -2.88
CA ALA A 171 -30.08 -9.97 -3.27
C ALA A 171 -30.73 -11.36 -3.32
N LYS A 172 -31.97 -11.47 -2.84
CA LYS A 172 -32.80 -12.67 -2.94
C LYS A 172 -34.00 -12.41 -3.85
N SER A 173 -34.76 -13.44 -4.18
CA SER A 173 -36.04 -13.35 -4.88
C SER A 173 -37.02 -14.38 -4.33
N ASP A 174 -38.31 -14.21 -4.64
CA ASP A 174 -39.36 -15.17 -4.28
C ASP A 174 -40.21 -15.51 -5.51
N GLY A 175 -40.52 -16.80 -5.68
CA GLY A 175 -41.22 -17.32 -6.85
C GLY A 175 -42.68 -16.86 -6.96
N ALA A 176 -43.29 -16.42 -5.86
CA ALA A 176 -44.65 -15.89 -5.84
C ALA A 176 -44.72 -14.40 -6.22
N LEU A 177 -43.59 -13.73 -6.46
CA LEU A 177 -43.50 -12.34 -6.91
C LEU A 177 -42.95 -12.28 -8.35
N LEU A 178 -43.76 -12.78 -9.30
CA LEU A 178 -43.41 -12.86 -10.71
C LEU A 178 -43.88 -11.61 -11.48
N TYR A 179 -42.94 -10.86 -12.03
CA TYR A 179 -43.18 -9.72 -12.92
C TYR A 179 -43.06 -10.14 -14.39
N ASN A 180 -44.10 -9.84 -15.16
CA ASN A 180 -44.11 -10.02 -16.61
C ASN A 180 -43.92 -8.67 -17.30
N ALA A 181 -42.70 -8.38 -17.75
CA ALA A 181 -42.38 -7.11 -18.40
C ALA A 181 -43.11 -6.89 -19.73
N GLY A 182 -43.45 -7.97 -20.45
CA GLY A 182 -44.22 -7.89 -21.70
C GLY A 182 -45.65 -7.37 -21.51
N THR A 183 -46.20 -7.49 -20.30
CA THR A 183 -47.57 -7.06 -19.97
C THR A 183 -47.63 -6.01 -18.86
N GLY A 184 -46.50 -5.72 -18.20
CA GLY A 184 -46.44 -4.86 -17.02
C GLY A 184 -47.15 -5.43 -15.79
N LEU A 185 -47.45 -6.73 -15.76
CA LEU A 185 -48.22 -7.36 -14.69
C LEU A 185 -47.30 -7.97 -13.63
N LEU A 186 -47.50 -7.57 -12.37
CA LEU A 186 -46.97 -8.29 -11.20
C LEU A 186 -48.01 -9.30 -10.72
N THR A 187 -47.68 -10.59 -10.78
CA THR A 187 -48.52 -11.67 -10.28
C THR A 187 -48.12 -11.99 -8.85
N THR A 188 -49.09 -11.96 -7.93
CA THR A 188 -48.90 -12.37 -6.53
C THR A 188 -50.08 -13.20 -6.06
N ASN A 189 -49.84 -14.13 -5.12
CA ASN A 189 -50.90 -15.00 -4.61
C ASN A 189 -51.89 -14.26 -3.70
N ARG A 190 -51.43 -13.22 -3.00
CA ARG A 190 -52.25 -12.42 -2.08
C ARG A 190 -51.66 -11.03 -1.92
N PHE A 191 -52.49 -10.01 -2.08
CA PHE A 191 -52.17 -8.65 -1.65
C PHE A 191 -52.85 -8.38 -0.30
N SER A 192 -52.07 -8.11 0.75
CA SER A 192 -52.59 -7.67 2.04
C SER A 192 -52.22 -6.20 2.26
N ALA A 193 -53.20 -5.31 2.19
CA ALA A 193 -53.05 -3.91 2.59
C ALA A 193 -53.73 -3.65 3.94
N SER A 194 -53.26 -2.64 4.67
CA SER A 194 -53.92 -2.16 5.89
C SER A 194 -55.32 -1.61 5.54
N PRO A 195 -56.38 -1.96 6.28
CA PRO A 195 -57.74 -1.47 5.99
C PRO A 195 -57.91 0.05 6.09
N THR A 196 -56.95 0.75 6.72
CA THR A 196 -56.97 2.20 6.94
C THR A 196 -56.48 3.00 5.75
N ASP A 197 -55.79 2.39 4.79
CA ASP A 197 -55.14 3.11 3.72
C ASP A 197 -56.02 3.16 2.47
N ALA A 198 -56.05 4.32 1.81
CA ALA A 198 -56.78 4.59 0.57
C ALA A 198 -56.48 3.60 -0.58
N VAL A 199 -55.51 2.71 -0.42
CA VAL A 199 -55.18 1.61 -1.32
C VAL A 199 -56.37 0.67 -1.53
N MET A 200 -57.15 0.34 -0.48
CA MET A 200 -58.38 -0.47 -0.67
C MET A 200 -59.49 0.31 -1.39
N ASN A 201 -59.49 1.64 -1.30
CA ASN A 201 -60.40 2.50 -2.08
C ASN A 201 -60.08 2.44 -3.57
N SER A 202 -58.81 2.59 -3.93
CA SER A 202 -58.36 2.54 -5.32
C SER A 202 -58.42 1.13 -5.92
N LEU A 203 -58.20 0.07 -5.14
CA LEU A 203 -58.26 -1.30 -5.63
C LEU A 203 -59.71 -1.72 -5.93
N ALA A 204 -60.66 -1.32 -5.09
CA ALA A 204 -62.09 -1.48 -5.38
C ALA A 204 -62.55 -0.66 -6.60
N ASN A 205 -61.96 0.52 -6.80
CA ASN A 205 -62.30 1.41 -7.93
C ASN A 205 -61.69 0.99 -9.27
N ARG A 206 -60.63 0.15 -9.27
CA ARG A 206 -59.97 -0.36 -10.50
C ARG A 206 -60.17 -1.87 -10.72
N ILE A 207 -60.47 -2.64 -9.69
CA ILE A 207 -60.98 -4.02 -9.76
C ILE A 207 -62.46 -3.99 -9.41
N GLY A 208 -63.30 -3.58 -10.36
CA GLY A 208 -64.69 -4.02 -10.58
C GLY A 208 -65.63 -4.32 -9.39
N PHE A 209 -65.41 -3.78 -8.20
CA PHE A 209 -66.35 -3.81 -7.09
C PHE A 209 -66.62 -2.35 -6.73
N PHE A 210 -67.50 -1.76 -7.55
CA PHE A 210 -67.94 -0.37 -7.53
C PHE A 210 -68.03 0.22 -6.11
N ARG A 211 -67.20 1.22 -5.85
CA ARG A 211 -67.47 2.18 -4.77
C ARG A 211 -68.49 3.19 -5.29
N ASP A 212 -69.69 3.05 -4.76
CA ASP A 212 -70.71 4.08 -4.61
C ASP A 212 -70.05 5.46 -4.41
N THR A 213 -70.25 6.33 -5.40
CA THR A 213 -69.89 7.74 -5.31
C THR A 213 -71.12 8.56 -5.66
N THR A 214 -72.17 8.48 -4.83
CA THR A 214 -73.30 9.41 -4.91
C THR A 214 -73.21 10.50 -3.84
N SER A 215 -72.23 11.39 -3.98
CA SER A 215 -72.39 12.78 -3.53
C SER A 215 -72.64 13.63 -4.77
N GLY A 216 -73.90 13.84 -5.11
CA GLY A 216 -74.29 14.74 -6.20
C GLY A 216 -75.35 14.13 -7.12
N THR A 217 -76.58 14.59 -6.91
CA THR A 217 -77.72 14.56 -7.81
C THR A 217 -77.38 14.50 -9.31
N ALA A 218 -77.71 13.38 -9.96
CA ALA A 218 -78.11 13.35 -11.37
C ALA A 218 -79.01 12.13 -11.65
N ASP A 219 -80.23 12.45 -12.03
CA ASP A 219 -81.24 11.70 -12.79
C ASP A 219 -80.72 10.47 -13.57
N GLY A 220 -81.29 9.28 -13.34
CA GLY A 220 -81.20 8.14 -14.27
C GLY A 220 -80.18 7.02 -14.00
N ALA A 221 -79.67 6.83 -12.78
CA ALA A 221 -78.76 5.71 -12.49
C ALA A 221 -79.51 4.39 -12.23
N SER A 222 -79.50 3.46 -13.19
CA SER A 222 -79.91 2.06 -12.98
C SER A 222 -78.91 1.33 -12.09
N VAL A 223 -79.31 0.90 -10.90
CA VAL A 223 -78.50 -0.01 -10.08
C VAL A 223 -78.57 -1.41 -10.69
N VAL A 224 -77.45 -1.90 -11.23
CA VAL A 224 -77.29 -3.30 -11.64
C VAL A 224 -76.56 -4.03 -10.51
N GLY A 225 -77.32 -4.60 -9.58
CA GLY A 225 -76.77 -5.53 -8.59
C GLY A 225 -76.73 -6.94 -9.17
N LEU A 226 -75.55 -7.56 -9.25
CA LEU A 226 -75.40 -8.96 -9.66
C LEU A 226 -75.36 -9.84 -8.40
N PHE A 227 -76.53 -10.27 -7.91
CA PHE A 227 -76.60 -11.34 -6.92
C PHE A 227 -76.69 -12.68 -7.65
N GLY A 228 -75.67 -13.53 -7.54
CA GLY A 228 -75.74 -14.92 -8.02
C GLY A 228 -75.86 -15.10 -9.54
N GLY A 229 -75.36 -14.17 -10.35
CA GLY A 229 -75.28 -14.34 -11.81
C GLY A 229 -76.53 -13.95 -12.61
N LEU A 230 -77.56 -13.38 -11.97
CA LEU A 230 -78.74 -12.82 -12.67
C LEU A 230 -78.75 -11.28 -12.54
N ALA A 231 -78.68 -10.58 -13.67
CA ALA A 231 -78.73 -9.12 -13.70
C ALA A 231 -80.15 -8.63 -13.38
N THR A 232 -80.32 -7.91 -12.27
CA THR A 232 -81.60 -7.28 -11.91
C THR A 232 -81.48 -5.77 -12.10
N VAL A 233 -82.41 -5.18 -12.86
CA VAL A 233 -82.52 -3.73 -13.03
C VAL A 233 -83.55 -3.21 -12.05
N ILE A 234 -83.13 -2.43 -11.06
CA ILE A 234 -84.04 -1.74 -10.13
C ILE A 234 -84.26 -0.33 -10.67
N ASN A 235 -85.41 -0.08 -11.29
CA ASN A 235 -85.82 1.27 -11.69
C ASN A 235 -86.39 2.00 -10.48
N ALA A 236 -85.62 2.93 -9.92
CA ALA A 236 -85.94 3.63 -8.68
C ALA A 236 -87.20 4.53 -8.76
N GLU A 237 -87.66 4.89 -9.96
CA GLU A 237 -88.79 5.82 -10.12
C GLU A 237 -90.18 5.19 -9.91
N SER A 238 -90.30 3.86 -10.01
CA SER A 238 -91.61 3.19 -9.94
C SER A 238 -91.83 2.33 -8.69
N GLY A 239 -90.86 2.27 -7.76
CA GLY A 239 -90.95 1.40 -6.57
C GLY A 239 -91.16 -0.10 -6.90
N ASN A 240 -91.00 -0.49 -8.17
CA ASN A 240 -91.35 -1.81 -8.67
C ASN A 240 -90.07 -2.58 -9.04
N LEU A 241 -89.93 -3.78 -8.47
CA LEU A 241 -88.81 -4.68 -8.74
C LEU A 241 -89.16 -5.54 -9.98
N ALA A 242 -88.58 -5.20 -11.14
CA ALA A 242 -88.75 -5.99 -12.35
C ALA A 242 -87.71 -7.13 -12.38
N LEU A 243 -88.13 -8.34 -12.01
CA LEU A 243 -87.31 -9.55 -12.16
C LEU A 243 -87.74 -10.26 -13.45
N ALA A 244 -86.87 -10.25 -14.47
CA ALA A 244 -87.17 -10.87 -15.76
C ALA A 244 -87.46 -12.37 -15.60
N GLY A 245 -88.67 -12.80 -15.96
CA GLY A 245 -89.05 -14.23 -16.01
C GLY A 245 -89.98 -14.74 -14.90
N LEU A 246 -90.46 -13.90 -13.98
CA LEU A 246 -91.45 -14.29 -12.97
C LEU A 246 -92.74 -13.46 -13.12
N SER A 247 -93.83 -14.10 -13.54
CA SER A 247 -95.16 -13.48 -13.58
C SER A 247 -95.74 -13.41 -12.16
N PHE A 248 -95.91 -12.20 -11.62
CA PHE A 248 -96.62 -12.00 -10.35
C PHE A 248 -98.13 -11.84 -10.63
N SER A 249 -98.94 -12.82 -10.22
CA SER A 249 -100.40 -12.72 -10.30
C SER A 249 -100.92 -12.14 -8.98
N ILE A 250 -101.39 -10.89 -9.01
CA ILE A 250 -102.19 -10.33 -7.92
C ILE A 250 -103.64 -10.72 -8.22
N ALA A 251 -104.16 -11.72 -7.50
CA ALA A 251 -105.59 -11.97 -7.51
C ALA A 251 -106.29 -10.78 -6.82
N ASN A 252 -107.06 -9.99 -7.57
CA ASN A 252 -107.93 -8.99 -6.97
C ASN A 252 -109.03 -9.71 -6.19
N ALA A 253 -109.16 -9.38 -4.91
CA ALA A 253 -110.31 -9.76 -4.12
C ALA A 253 -111.51 -8.93 -4.60
N GLU A 254 -112.31 -9.53 -5.49
CA GLU A 254 -113.77 -9.39 -5.66
C GLU A 254 -114.13 -9.89 -7.06
N ASP A 255 -114.40 -11.19 -7.16
CA ASP A 255 -115.55 -11.71 -7.92
C ASP A 255 -115.81 -13.15 -7.49
N VAL A 256 -117.12 -13.45 -7.40
CA VAL A 256 -117.76 -14.72 -7.04
C VAL A 256 -117.36 -15.85 -8.00
#